data_AF-A0AAV0GHF4-F1
#
_entry.id   AF-A0AAV0GHF4-F1
#
_cell.length_a   1.000
_cell.length_b   1.000
_cell.length_c   1.000
_cell.angle_alpha   90.00
_cell.angle_beta   90.00
_cell.angle_gamma   90.00
#
_symmetry.space_group_name_H-M   'P 1'
#
loop_
_entity.id
_entity.type
_entity.pdbx_description
1 polymer ?
#
loop_
_entity_poly.entity_id
_entity_poly.type
_entity_poly.pdbx_seq_one_letter_code
_entity_poly.pdbx_strand_id
1 'polypeptide(L)'
;MDSRYHVDISKLVSPNIEGNPITQISHLYVRFEILASTKVIWLLRTQQSAAELQSTEVLKVLQHFAVEMMAKPGRTVPEKIRESTRFYPYFKECLGAIDGTHIPAMISGRETSSYRNRHGIISQNVLATCNFDLQFMYVLSGWEGSAHDSKVLTDALTRENGLKVPNGYFYLADCGYPNRRQFLAPFRGTRYHLQDFAGQGRDPNNSKELFNLRHASLRNVVERIFGIFKSRFVIFKTAPPFPFRTQAELVLACVGLHNFLRKECRSDEFPVDPEDEIRSFEAEDVEQYFASQEQQRANANAWRDTIASNMWNDAMN
;
A
#
# COMPACT_ATOMS: atom_id res chain seq x y z
N MET A 1 -10.69 -16.51 27.64
CA MET A 1 -9.38 -15.89 27.93
C MET A 1 -8.32 -16.75 27.26
N ASP A 2 -7.81 -16.31 26.12
CA ASP A 2 -6.76 -16.99 25.35
C ASP A 2 -5.45 -16.23 25.58
N SER A 3 -4.43 -16.90 26.12
CA SER A 3 -3.23 -16.33 26.73
C SER A 3 -2.12 -15.95 25.74
N ARG A 4 -2.44 -15.85 24.44
CA ARG A 4 -1.45 -15.65 23.37
C ARG A 4 -1.07 -14.20 23.06
N TYR A 5 -1.57 -13.23 23.82
CA TYR A 5 -1.28 -11.79 23.65
C TYR A 5 -0.78 -11.11 24.92
N HIS A 6 -0.02 -11.82 25.77
CA HIS A 6 0.63 -11.15 26.89
C HIS A 6 1.90 -10.45 26.39
N VAL A 7 1.74 -9.19 25.97
CA VAL A 7 2.87 -8.27 25.84
C VAL A 7 3.41 -8.06 27.26
N ASP A 8 4.66 -8.46 27.49
CA ASP A 8 5.35 -8.21 28.76
C ASP A 8 5.72 -6.74 28.86
N ILE A 9 4.80 -5.95 29.44
CA ILE A 9 4.87 -4.49 29.57
C ILE A 9 6.08 -4.07 30.42
N SER A 10 6.67 -4.99 31.22
CA SER A 10 7.83 -4.71 32.07
C SER A 10 9.12 -4.48 31.26
N LYS A 11 9.19 -4.95 30.01
CA LYS A 11 10.36 -4.79 29.13
C LYS A 11 10.39 -3.49 28.33
N LEU A 12 9.30 -2.72 28.33
CA LEU A 12 9.21 -1.41 27.66
C LEU A 12 9.57 -0.23 28.59
N VAL A 13 9.92 -0.52 29.85
CA VAL A 13 10.39 0.48 30.81
C VAL A 13 11.84 0.16 31.11
N SER A 14 12.77 0.97 30.59
CA SER A 14 14.16 0.92 31.07
C SER A 14 14.18 1.30 32.56
N PRO A 15 14.91 0.56 33.41
CA PRO A 15 14.98 0.87 34.82
C PRO A 15 15.86 2.10 35.04
N ASN A 16 15.28 3.10 35.69
CA ASN A 16 15.91 4.20 36.42
C ASN A 16 16.70 5.24 35.61
N ILE A 17 16.09 6.41 35.41
CA ILE A 17 16.67 7.70 35.84
C ILE A 17 15.53 8.54 36.44
N GLU A 18 15.53 8.65 37.77
CA GLU A 18 14.59 9.46 38.54
C GLU A 18 14.74 10.96 38.21
N GLY A 19 13.61 11.68 38.10
CA GLY A 19 13.58 13.10 38.45
C GLY A 19 13.32 14.16 37.36
N ASN A 20 12.87 13.83 36.15
CA ASN A 20 12.50 14.86 35.17
C ASN A 20 11.00 14.84 34.81
N PRO A 21 10.23 15.92 35.06
CA PRO A 21 8.80 15.98 34.74
C PRO A 21 8.49 15.84 33.24
N ILE A 22 9.48 16.07 32.37
CA ILE A 22 9.36 15.85 30.92
C ILE A 22 9.23 14.35 30.60
N THR A 23 9.93 13.47 31.32
CA THR A 23 9.89 12.02 31.09
C THR A 23 8.58 11.38 31.55
N GLN A 24 7.96 11.90 32.61
CA GLN A 24 6.64 11.46 33.07
C GLN A 24 5.52 11.87 32.10
N ILE A 25 5.61 13.05 31.48
CA ILE A 25 4.66 13.49 30.45
C ILE A 25 4.78 12.61 29.20
N SER A 26 6.00 12.31 28.74
CA SER A 26 6.20 11.38 27.61
C SER A 26 5.75 9.95 27.91
N HIS A 27 5.94 9.44 29.13
CA HIS A 27 5.43 8.12 29.53
C HIS A 27 3.90 8.09 29.63
N LEU A 28 3.26 9.17 30.09
CA LEU A 28 1.80 9.30 30.08
C LEU A 28 1.27 9.40 28.65
N TYR A 29 1.97 10.14 27.77
CA TYR A 29 1.61 10.32 26.36
C TYR A 29 1.72 9.02 25.59
N VAL A 30 2.80 8.27 25.75
CA VAL A 30 3.00 6.94 25.15
C VAL A 30 1.99 5.93 25.73
N ARG A 31 1.68 5.98 27.03
CA ARG A 31 0.60 5.15 27.59
C ARG A 31 -0.78 5.55 27.06
N PHE A 32 -1.06 6.83 26.86
CA PHE A 32 -2.30 7.31 26.27
C PHE A 32 -2.40 6.95 24.79
N GLU A 33 -1.30 6.99 24.02
CA GLU A 33 -1.25 6.56 22.63
C GLU A 33 -1.33 5.04 22.49
N ILE A 34 -0.74 4.27 23.39
CA ILE A 34 -0.85 2.81 23.39
C ILE A 34 -2.24 2.37 23.86
N LEU A 35 -2.82 3.01 24.89
CA LEU A 35 -4.20 2.76 25.33
C LEU A 35 -5.22 3.28 24.34
N ALA A 36 -4.97 4.40 23.67
CA ALA A 36 -5.77 4.88 22.54
C ALA A 36 -5.59 3.92 21.37
N SER A 37 -4.41 3.41 21.07
CA SER A 37 -4.21 2.42 20.01
C SER A 37 -4.90 1.11 20.34
N THR A 38 -4.81 0.58 21.57
CA THR A 38 -5.53 -0.65 21.94
C THR A 38 -7.03 -0.44 22.11
N LYS A 39 -7.49 0.69 22.68
CA LYS A 39 -8.93 1.02 22.71
C LYS A 39 -9.48 1.36 21.34
N VAL A 40 -8.77 2.08 20.49
CA VAL A 40 -9.19 2.41 19.10
C VAL A 40 -9.13 1.16 18.25
N ILE A 41 -8.09 0.33 18.33
CA ILE A 41 -8.07 -0.99 17.68
C ILE A 41 -9.18 -1.86 18.23
N TRP A 42 -9.44 -1.87 19.54
CA TRP A 42 -10.55 -2.61 20.13
C TRP A 42 -11.91 -2.06 19.68
N LEU A 43 -12.14 -0.75 19.67
CA LEU A 43 -13.35 -0.07 19.17
C LEU A 43 -13.55 -0.32 17.67
N LEU A 44 -12.49 -0.25 16.86
CA LEU A 44 -12.49 -0.59 15.44
C LEU A 44 -12.71 -2.09 15.21
N ARG A 45 -12.35 -2.96 16.17
CA ARG A 45 -12.58 -4.41 16.13
C ARG A 45 -13.96 -4.83 16.66
N THR A 46 -14.57 -4.10 17.59
CA THR A 46 -15.80 -4.52 18.28
C THR A 46 -17.09 -3.93 17.74
N GLN A 47 -17.05 -3.03 16.74
CA GLN A 47 -18.23 -2.32 16.21
C GLN A 47 -19.11 -1.64 17.30
N GLN A 48 -18.65 -1.51 18.54
CA GLN A 48 -19.42 -0.99 19.68
C GLN A 48 -18.78 0.28 20.24
N SER A 49 -18.94 1.39 19.53
CA SER A 49 -19.79 2.51 19.95
C SER A 49 -19.58 3.64 18.92
N ALA A 50 -20.59 3.88 18.09
CA ALA A 50 -20.52 4.87 17.03
C ALA A 50 -20.35 6.31 17.54
N ALA A 51 -20.60 6.56 18.84
CA ALA A 51 -20.57 7.89 19.44
C ALA A 51 -19.16 8.41 19.75
N GLU A 52 -18.22 7.56 20.15
CA GLU A 52 -16.85 8.02 20.53
C GLU A 52 -15.95 8.25 19.31
N LEU A 53 -16.07 7.40 18.28
CA LEU A 53 -15.36 7.53 17.00
C LEU A 53 -15.91 8.69 16.12
N GLN A 54 -17.15 9.11 16.35
CA GLN A 54 -17.75 10.27 15.66
C GLN A 54 -17.27 11.62 16.21
N SER A 55 -16.56 11.67 17.34
CA SER A 55 -15.97 12.92 17.77
C SER A 55 -14.97 13.38 16.70
N THR A 56 -15.28 14.49 16.05
CA THR A 56 -14.51 15.01 14.91
C THR A 56 -13.07 15.31 15.31
N GLU A 57 -12.81 15.48 16.60
CA GLU A 57 -11.50 15.73 17.19
C GLU A 57 -10.60 14.49 17.19
N VAL A 58 -11.11 13.31 17.60
CA VAL A 58 -10.31 12.08 17.61
C VAL A 58 -9.88 11.71 16.19
N LEU A 59 -10.78 11.82 15.22
CA LEU A 59 -10.46 11.52 13.83
C LEU A 59 -9.45 12.50 13.22
N LYS A 60 -9.54 13.80 13.57
CA LYS A 60 -8.53 14.81 13.18
C LYS A 60 -7.15 14.50 13.76
N VAL A 61 -7.08 14.13 15.04
CA VAL A 61 -5.82 13.74 15.68
C VAL A 61 -5.23 12.51 15.00
N LEU A 62 -6.05 11.50 14.73
CA LEU A 62 -5.61 10.28 14.02
C LEU A 62 -5.16 10.55 12.58
N GLN A 63 -5.76 11.52 11.88
CA GLN A 63 -5.30 11.93 10.56
C GLN A 63 -3.92 12.62 10.62
N HIS A 64 -3.71 13.50 11.59
CA HIS A 64 -2.42 14.14 11.78
C HIS A 64 -1.33 13.11 12.10
N PHE A 65 -1.64 12.21 13.04
CA PHE A 65 -0.80 11.06 13.37
C PHE A 65 -0.50 10.19 12.13
N ALA A 66 -1.50 9.91 11.29
CA ALA A 66 -1.30 9.10 10.08
C ALA A 66 -0.26 9.72 9.14
N VAL A 67 -0.28 11.03 8.95
CA VAL A 67 0.70 11.74 8.11
C VAL A 67 2.12 11.59 8.67
N GLU A 68 2.30 11.71 9.99
CA GLU A 68 3.61 11.53 10.64
C GLU A 68 4.12 10.10 10.54
N MET A 69 3.20 9.13 10.53
CA MET A 69 3.51 7.71 10.50
C MET A 69 3.78 7.16 9.10
N MET A 70 3.52 7.90 8.02
CA MET A 70 3.87 7.48 6.66
C MET A 70 5.37 7.21 6.53
N ALA A 71 5.70 6.10 5.88
CA ALA A 71 7.08 5.77 5.59
C ALA A 71 7.64 6.77 4.56
N LYS A 72 8.86 7.24 4.81
CA LYS A 72 9.57 8.16 3.92
C LYS A 72 10.48 7.36 2.98
N PRO A 73 10.72 7.83 1.75
CA PRO A 73 11.71 7.24 0.86
C PRO A 73 13.07 7.12 1.56
N GLY A 74 13.59 5.91 1.65
CA GLY A 74 14.94 5.66 2.16
C GLY A 74 15.99 6.19 1.19
N ARG A 75 17.15 6.61 1.71
CA ARG A 75 18.30 7.02 0.88
C ARG A 75 19.18 5.85 0.43
N THR A 76 18.91 4.66 0.98
CA THR A 76 19.66 3.44 0.72
C THR A 76 18.79 2.45 -0.06
N VAL A 77 19.44 1.62 -0.88
CA VAL A 77 18.76 0.53 -1.58
C VAL A 77 18.08 -0.38 -0.56
N PRO A 78 16.78 -0.71 -0.72
CA PRO A 78 16.09 -1.62 0.18
C PRO A 78 16.80 -2.97 0.29
N GLU A 79 16.86 -3.55 1.49
CA GLU A 79 17.56 -4.81 1.78
C GLU A 79 17.13 -5.95 0.87
N LYS A 80 15.81 -6.09 0.67
CA LYS A 80 15.21 -7.07 -0.25
C LYS A 80 15.77 -7.00 -1.68
N ILE A 81 16.16 -5.82 -2.15
CA ILE A 81 16.79 -5.65 -3.46
C ILE A 81 18.30 -5.84 -3.36
N ARG A 82 18.95 -5.14 -2.42
CA ARG A 82 20.41 -5.12 -2.24
C ARG A 82 21.02 -6.51 -2.09
N GLU A 83 20.32 -7.42 -1.41
CA GLU A 83 20.85 -8.75 -1.05
C GLU A 83 20.51 -9.84 -2.07
N SER A 84 19.79 -9.50 -3.14
CA SER A 84 19.35 -10.45 -4.15
C SER A 84 19.97 -10.13 -5.50
N THR A 85 20.77 -11.05 -6.02
CA THR A 85 21.31 -10.98 -7.40
C THR A 85 20.20 -11.03 -8.46
N ARG A 86 18.99 -11.46 -8.09
CA ARG A 86 17.81 -11.40 -8.97
C ARG A 86 17.29 -9.98 -9.16
N PHE A 87 17.53 -9.08 -8.20
CA PHE A 87 16.94 -7.74 -8.19
C PHE A 87 17.98 -6.63 -8.32
N TYR A 88 19.15 -6.78 -7.70
CA TYR A 88 20.26 -5.86 -7.85
C TYR A 88 21.10 -6.19 -9.10
N PRO A 89 21.54 -5.20 -9.89
CA PRO A 89 21.34 -3.74 -9.72
C PRO A 89 20.06 -3.20 -10.38
N TYR A 90 19.30 -4.05 -11.08
CA TYR A 90 18.20 -3.67 -11.97
C TYR A 90 17.11 -2.80 -11.32
N PHE A 91 16.76 -3.11 -10.06
CA PHE A 91 15.70 -2.42 -9.31
C PHE A 91 16.26 -1.54 -8.19
N LYS A 92 17.54 -1.16 -8.20
CA LYS A 92 18.19 -0.48 -7.06
C LYS A 92 17.54 0.84 -6.62
N GLU A 93 16.88 1.56 -7.54
CA GLU A 93 16.15 2.82 -7.26
C GLU A 93 14.64 2.61 -7.04
N CYS A 94 14.21 1.36 -6.86
CA CYS A 94 12.82 1.04 -6.59
C CYS A 94 12.47 1.33 -5.13
N LEU A 95 11.47 2.18 -4.90
CA LEU A 95 10.97 2.51 -3.56
C LEU A 95 10.05 1.43 -3.00
N GLY A 96 9.35 0.73 -3.89
CA GLY A 96 8.39 -0.31 -3.57
C GLY A 96 7.34 -0.43 -4.66
N ALA A 97 6.07 -0.59 -4.29
CA ALA A 97 4.99 -0.83 -5.24
C ALA A 97 3.79 0.11 -5.01
N ILE A 98 3.05 0.36 -6.09
CA ILE A 98 1.82 1.15 -6.12
C ILE A 98 0.67 0.30 -6.66
N ASP A 99 -0.48 0.37 -5.98
CA ASP A 99 -1.70 -0.26 -6.48
C ASP A 99 -2.97 0.34 -5.86
N GLY A 100 -4.10 0.07 -6.50
CA GLY A 100 -5.44 0.34 -5.99
C GLY A 100 -6.00 -0.85 -5.22
N THR A 101 -6.81 -0.58 -4.20
CA THR A 101 -7.66 -1.58 -3.57
C THR A 101 -9.07 -1.04 -3.39
N HIS A 102 -10.05 -1.95 -3.38
CA HIS A 102 -11.42 -1.60 -3.08
C HIS A 102 -11.72 -1.90 -1.61
N ILE A 103 -12.33 -0.96 -0.92
CA ILE A 103 -12.88 -1.13 0.42
C ILE A 103 -14.39 -0.98 0.34
N PRO A 104 -15.19 -1.94 0.84
CA PRO A 104 -16.65 -1.81 0.93
C PRO A 104 -17.07 -0.47 1.53
N ALA A 105 -18.01 0.21 0.88
CA ALA A 105 -18.46 1.53 1.29
C ALA A 105 -19.98 1.55 1.46
N MET A 106 -20.46 2.30 2.44
CA MET A 106 -21.86 2.62 2.59
C MET A 106 -22.13 3.99 1.95
N ILE A 107 -22.88 3.99 0.84
CA ILE A 107 -23.29 5.21 0.14
C ILE A 107 -24.81 5.29 0.17
N SER A 108 -25.34 6.47 0.42
CA SER A 108 -26.78 6.74 0.38
C SER A 108 -27.10 7.71 -0.74
N GLY A 109 -28.25 7.53 -1.40
CA GLY A 109 -28.76 8.46 -2.40
C GLY A 109 -28.27 8.21 -3.83
N ARG A 110 -28.35 9.25 -4.67
CA ARG A 110 -28.22 9.17 -6.13
C ARG A 110 -26.80 8.84 -6.62
N GLU A 111 -25.79 9.03 -5.78
CA GLU A 111 -24.38 8.80 -6.13
C GLU A 111 -23.96 7.32 -6.07
N THR A 112 -24.83 6.44 -5.54
CA THR A 112 -24.54 5.02 -5.32
C THR A 112 -24.05 4.30 -6.59
N SER A 113 -24.52 4.71 -7.77
CA SER A 113 -24.08 4.14 -9.06
C SER A 113 -22.60 4.34 -9.32
N SER A 114 -22.04 5.51 -9.00
CA SER A 114 -20.62 5.82 -9.19
C SER A 114 -19.73 4.98 -8.28
N TYR A 115 -20.21 4.56 -7.11
CA TYR A 115 -19.44 3.73 -6.18
C TYR A 115 -19.51 2.24 -6.46
N ARG A 116 -20.25 1.83 -7.48
CA ARG A 116 -20.31 0.43 -7.91
C ARG A 116 -19.06 0.09 -8.70
N ASN A 117 -18.25 -0.83 -8.18
CA ASN A 117 -17.10 -1.35 -8.90
C ASN A 117 -17.53 -2.32 -10.01
N ARG A 118 -16.56 -2.77 -10.81
CA ARG A 118 -16.80 -3.73 -11.92
C ARG A 118 -17.40 -5.08 -11.48
N HIS A 119 -17.32 -5.43 -10.19
CA HIS A 119 -17.93 -6.64 -9.63
C HIS A 119 -19.34 -6.39 -9.09
N GLY A 120 -19.92 -5.20 -9.32
CA GLY A 120 -21.25 -4.85 -8.84
C GLY A 120 -21.33 -4.46 -7.36
N ILE A 121 -20.19 -4.41 -6.66
CA ILE A 121 -20.11 -4.13 -5.22
C ILE A 121 -19.89 -2.63 -5.00
N ILE A 122 -20.61 -2.05 -4.04
CA ILE A 122 -20.41 -0.66 -3.61
C ILE A 122 -19.11 -0.58 -2.80
N SER A 123 -18.16 0.22 -3.28
CA SER A 123 -16.84 0.36 -2.65
C SER A 123 -16.24 1.74 -2.91
N GLN A 124 -15.28 2.14 -2.08
CA GLN A 124 -14.33 3.19 -2.40
C GLN A 124 -13.08 2.59 -3.02
N ASN A 125 -12.53 3.26 -4.03
CA ASN A 125 -11.19 2.99 -4.52
C ASN A 125 -10.17 3.70 -3.62
N VAL A 126 -9.14 2.98 -3.21
CA VAL A 126 -8.03 3.46 -2.38
C VAL A 126 -6.73 3.17 -3.11
N LEU A 127 -6.02 4.21 -3.51
CA LEU A 127 -4.68 4.10 -4.08
C LEU A 127 -3.65 4.16 -2.95
N ALA A 128 -2.67 3.26 -2.97
CA ALA A 128 -1.58 3.31 -2.01
C ALA A 128 -0.23 2.98 -2.63
N THR A 129 0.83 3.58 -2.07
CA THR A 129 2.21 3.12 -2.26
C THR A 129 2.74 2.53 -0.97
N CYS A 130 3.60 1.52 -1.08
CA CYS A 130 4.25 0.89 0.06
C CYS A 130 5.71 0.55 -0.22
N ASN A 131 6.52 0.48 0.83
CA ASN A 131 7.90 -0.01 0.75
C ASN A 131 7.98 -1.53 0.92
N PHE A 132 9.18 -2.10 0.81
CA PHE A 132 9.40 -3.54 0.94
C PHE A 132 9.24 -4.10 2.37
N ASP A 133 9.14 -3.23 3.38
CA ASP A 133 8.95 -3.57 4.80
C ASP A 133 7.48 -3.63 5.22
N LEU A 134 6.57 -3.57 4.24
CA LEU A 134 5.11 -3.55 4.42
C LEU A 134 4.63 -2.32 5.20
N GLN A 135 5.21 -1.15 4.90
CA GLN A 135 4.77 0.15 5.40
C GLN A 135 4.23 1.01 4.26
N PHE A 136 3.10 1.66 4.50
CA PHE A 136 2.52 2.62 3.56
C PHE A 136 3.36 3.89 3.50
N MET A 137 3.61 4.38 2.29
CA MET A 137 4.35 5.63 2.03
C MET A 137 3.42 6.76 1.58
N TYR A 138 2.33 6.42 0.92
CA TYR A 138 1.27 7.34 0.50
C TYR A 138 -0.04 6.58 0.39
N VAL A 139 -1.15 7.21 0.77
CA VAL A 139 -2.50 6.67 0.60
C VAL A 139 -3.45 7.79 0.17
N LEU A 140 -4.28 7.50 -0.82
CA LEU A 140 -5.39 8.33 -1.27
C LEU A 140 -6.67 7.49 -1.22
N SER A 141 -7.54 7.81 -0.26
CA SER A 141 -8.84 7.16 -0.07
C SER A 141 -10.00 8.07 -0.53
N GLY A 142 -11.20 7.50 -0.62
CA GLY A 142 -12.42 8.27 -0.91
C GLY A 142 -12.75 8.45 -2.39
N TRP A 143 -12.07 7.75 -3.29
CA TRP A 143 -12.42 7.74 -4.71
C TRP A 143 -13.61 6.82 -4.99
N GLU A 144 -14.38 7.13 -6.04
CA GLU A 144 -15.53 6.31 -6.42
C GLU A 144 -15.10 4.89 -6.83
N GLY A 145 -15.89 3.89 -6.48
CA GLY A 145 -15.61 2.49 -6.83
C GLY A 145 -15.58 2.18 -8.32
N SER A 146 -16.14 3.04 -9.18
CA SER A 146 -16.01 2.94 -10.64
C SER A 146 -14.82 3.71 -11.20
N ALA A 147 -14.10 4.48 -10.39
CA ALA A 147 -13.01 5.32 -10.86
C ALA A 147 -11.85 4.47 -11.39
N HIS A 148 -11.43 4.76 -12.62
CA HIS A 148 -10.25 4.14 -13.23
C HIS A 148 -8.97 4.49 -12.48
N ASP A 149 -8.07 3.53 -12.37
CA ASP A 149 -6.79 3.68 -11.68
C ASP A 149 -5.93 4.83 -12.23
N SER A 150 -5.99 5.09 -13.54
CA SER A 150 -5.30 6.22 -14.17
C SER A 150 -5.81 7.58 -13.70
N LYS A 151 -7.12 7.70 -13.44
CA LYS A 151 -7.76 8.91 -12.91
C LYS A 151 -7.35 9.14 -11.46
N VAL A 152 -7.40 8.08 -10.64
CA VAL A 152 -7.00 8.14 -9.22
C VAL A 152 -5.50 8.48 -9.10
N LEU A 153 -4.64 7.88 -9.93
CA LEU A 153 -3.22 8.21 -9.98
C LEU A 153 -2.96 9.66 -10.40
N THR A 154 -3.71 10.16 -11.39
CA THR A 154 -3.55 11.54 -11.86
C THR A 154 -3.89 12.53 -10.75
N ASP A 155 -4.99 12.30 -10.01
CA ASP A 155 -5.32 13.10 -8.83
C ASP A 155 -4.24 12.99 -7.75
N ALA A 156 -3.76 11.79 -7.44
CA ALA A 156 -2.67 11.61 -6.49
C ALA A 156 -1.43 12.44 -6.82
N LEU A 157 -1.11 12.62 -8.11
CA LEU A 157 0.07 13.36 -8.56
C LEU A 157 -0.12 14.88 -8.61
N THR A 158 -1.34 15.38 -8.85
CA THR A 158 -1.61 16.81 -9.07
C THR A 158 -2.03 17.56 -7.80
N ARG A 159 -2.42 16.84 -6.74
CA ARG A 159 -2.78 17.43 -5.44
C ARG A 159 -1.58 18.11 -4.76
N GLU A 160 -1.86 19.15 -3.98
CA GLU A 160 -0.86 19.90 -3.20
C GLU A 160 -0.07 18.99 -2.23
N ASN A 161 -0.79 18.13 -1.49
CA ASN A 161 -0.24 17.09 -0.63
C ASN A 161 -0.20 15.72 -1.35
N GLY A 162 0.02 15.76 -2.66
CA GLY A 162 0.04 14.58 -3.53
C GLY A 162 1.26 13.67 -3.35
N LEU A 163 1.22 12.55 -4.05
CA LEU A 163 2.30 11.60 -4.16
C LEU A 163 3.53 12.25 -4.81
N LYS A 164 4.62 12.35 -4.06
CA LYS A 164 5.91 12.87 -4.54
C LYS A 164 6.88 11.71 -4.73
N VAL A 165 7.30 11.49 -5.98
CA VAL A 165 8.34 10.51 -6.31
C VAL A 165 9.66 11.26 -6.53
N PRO A 166 10.69 11.04 -5.68
CA PRO A 166 11.99 11.68 -5.85
C PRO A 166 12.61 11.37 -7.23
N ASN A 167 13.34 12.34 -7.78
CA ASN A 167 14.01 12.18 -9.07
C ASN A 167 14.97 10.99 -9.05
N GLY A 168 14.90 10.14 -10.07
CA GLY A 168 15.70 8.91 -10.19
C GLY A 168 15.07 7.68 -9.54
N TYR A 169 14.04 7.84 -8.72
CA TYR A 169 13.35 6.75 -8.04
C TYR A 169 12.01 6.41 -8.71
N PHE A 170 11.50 5.20 -8.47
CA PHE A 170 10.25 4.73 -9.05
C PHE A 170 9.51 3.72 -8.16
N TYR A 171 8.22 3.52 -8.44
CA TYR A 171 7.40 2.43 -7.90
C TYR A 171 7.07 1.41 -8.99
N LEU A 172 6.90 0.14 -8.61
CA LEU A 172 6.36 -0.90 -9.49
C LEU A 172 4.84 -0.75 -9.58
N ALA A 173 4.32 -0.60 -10.80
CA ALA A 173 2.89 -0.38 -11.09
C ALA A 173 2.28 -1.56 -11.85
N ASP A 174 0.94 -1.70 -11.84
CA ASP A 174 0.26 -2.78 -12.54
C ASP A 174 0.31 -2.54 -14.05
N CYS A 175 -0.03 -3.55 -14.84
CA CYS A 175 -0.25 -3.41 -16.27
C CYS A 175 -1.38 -2.42 -16.62
N GLY A 176 -2.33 -2.19 -15.70
CA GLY A 176 -3.39 -1.17 -15.82
C GLY A 176 -2.87 0.28 -15.74
N TYR A 177 -1.65 0.50 -15.25
CA TYR A 177 -1.05 1.84 -15.16
C TYR A 177 -0.18 2.15 -16.39
N PRO A 178 -0.07 3.44 -16.78
CA PRO A 178 0.85 3.85 -17.83
C PRO A 178 2.31 3.67 -17.39
N ASN A 179 3.14 3.08 -18.25
CA ASN A 179 4.57 2.97 -18.01
C ASN A 179 5.24 4.36 -18.07
N ARG A 180 5.78 4.82 -16.94
CA ARG A 180 6.43 6.13 -16.79
C ARG A 180 7.73 5.98 -15.99
N ARG A 181 8.62 6.96 -16.07
CA ARG A 181 9.90 6.93 -15.33
C ARG A 181 9.73 6.77 -13.81
N GLN A 182 8.63 7.26 -13.26
CA GLN A 182 8.28 7.15 -11.83
C GLN A 182 7.44 5.90 -11.52
N PHE A 183 6.87 5.23 -12.54
CA PHE A 183 5.93 4.11 -12.41
C PHE A 183 6.26 3.05 -13.45
N LEU A 184 7.02 2.04 -13.03
CA LEU A 184 7.48 0.97 -13.90
C LEU A 184 6.42 -0.13 -14.00
N ALA A 185 5.76 -0.21 -15.16
CA ALA A 185 4.74 -1.22 -15.44
C ALA A 185 5.34 -2.46 -16.14
N PRO A 186 4.74 -3.66 -16.00
CA PRO A 186 5.19 -4.87 -16.69
C PRO A 186 4.94 -4.81 -18.21
N PHE A 187 5.55 -5.73 -18.96
CA PHE A 187 5.22 -5.94 -20.36
C PHE A 187 3.82 -6.51 -20.51
N ARG A 188 2.96 -5.81 -21.26
CA ARG A 188 1.63 -6.30 -21.64
C ARG A 188 1.75 -7.44 -22.67
N GLY A 189 0.77 -8.34 -22.67
CA GLY A 189 0.75 -9.49 -23.59
C GLY A 189 1.89 -10.49 -23.37
N THR A 190 2.53 -10.47 -22.20
CA THR A 190 3.60 -11.39 -21.80
C THR A 190 3.22 -12.02 -20.47
N ARG A 191 3.59 -13.29 -20.25
CA ARG A 191 3.34 -14.02 -18.99
C ARG A 191 3.78 -13.18 -17.78
N TYR A 192 2.95 -13.14 -16.73
CA TYR A 192 3.14 -12.20 -15.61
C TYR A 192 2.79 -12.80 -14.25
N HIS A 193 1.77 -13.64 -14.13
CA HIS A 193 1.37 -14.18 -12.84
C HIS A 193 2.44 -15.14 -12.31
N LEU A 194 2.79 -15.02 -11.02
CA LEU A 194 3.83 -15.84 -10.42
C LEU A 194 3.53 -17.34 -10.53
N GLN A 195 2.25 -17.72 -10.48
CA GLN A 195 1.79 -19.09 -10.66
C GLN A 195 2.07 -19.63 -12.08
N ASP A 196 2.11 -18.76 -13.10
CA ASP A 196 2.43 -19.18 -14.47
C ASP A 196 3.89 -19.63 -14.61
N PHE A 197 4.76 -19.20 -13.69
CA PHE A 197 6.16 -19.60 -13.61
C PHE A 197 6.42 -20.67 -12.54
N ALA A 198 5.37 -21.12 -11.83
CA ALA A 198 5.51 -22.12 -10.78
C ALA A 198 5.51 -23.54 -11.35
N GLY A 199 6.60 -24.28 -11.12
CA GLY A 199 6.74 -25.68 -11.50
C GLY A 199 7.87 -25.95 -12.50
N GLN A 200 8.18 -27.23 -12.69
CA GLN A 200 9.28 -27.67 -13.54
C GLN A 200 9.01 -27.33 -15.02
N GLY A 201 10.01 -26.78 -15.72
CA GLY A 201 9.89 -26.43 -17.14
C GLY A 201 9.07 -25.16 -17.43
N ARG A 202 8.78 -24.35 -16.40
CA ARG A 202 8.05 -23.08 -16.54
C ARG A 202 8.93 -21.85 -16.39
N ASP A 203 10.24 -22.01 -16.55
CA ASP A 203 11.20 -20.90 -16.50
C ASP A 203 10.89 -19.83 -17.56
N PRO A 204 11.27 -18.57 -17.34
CA PRO A 204 11.12 -17.52 -18.33
C PRO A 204 11.84 -17.84 -19.64
N ASN A 205 11.14 -17.71 -20.77
CA ASN A 205 11.67 -18.05 -22.09
C ASN A 205 12.39 -16.88 -22.79
N ASN A 206 12.21 -15.65 -22.32
CA ASN A 206 12.78 -14.45 -22.91
C ASN A 206 12.95 -13.33 -21.89
N SER A 207 13.61 -12.25 -22.32
CA SER A 207 13.90 -11.09 -21.47
C SER A 207 12.66 -10.44 -20.87
N LYS A 208 11.55 -10.37 -21.60
CA LYS A 208 10.29 -9.78 -21.12
C LYS A 208 9.63 -10.63 -20.05
N GLU A 209 9.62 -11.96 -20.23
CA GLU A 209 9.10 -12.89 -19.21
C GLU A 209 9.95 -12.85 -17.94
N LEU A 210 11.28 -12.81 -18.07
CA LEU A 210 12.17 -12.75 -16.90
C LEU A 210 11.97 -11.44 -16.13
N PHE A 211 11.84 -10.33 -16.87
CA PHE A 211 11.50 -9.04 -16.30
C PHE A 211 10.15 -9.09 -15.57
N ASN A 212 9.10 -9.59 -16.22
CA ASN A 212 7.76 -9.68 -15.65
C ASN A 212 7.73 -10.56 -14.39
N LEU A 213 8.43 -11.71 -14.38
CA LEU A 213 8.55 -12.57 -13.21
C LEU A 213 9.19 -11.82 -12.02
N ARG A 214 10.31 -11.13 -12.24
CA ARG A 214 11.02 -10.40 -11.18
C ARG A 214 10.25 -9.15 -10.73
N HIS A 215 9.59 -8.46 -11.66
CA HIS A 215 8.69 -7.34 -11.39
C HIS A 215 7.52 -7.78 -10.51
N ALA A 216 6.77 -8.82 -10.90
CA ALA A 216 5.66 -9.37 -10.14
C ALA A 216 6.10 -9.81 -8.73
N SER A 217 7.28 -10.45 -8.62
CA SER A 217 7.83 -10.91 -7.33
C SER A 217 8.09 -9.77 -6.34
N LEU A 218 8.57 -8.62 -6.83
CA LEU A 218 8.75 -7.42 -5.99
C LEU A 218 7.42 -6.72 -5.73
N ARG A 219 6.57 -6.58 -6.77
CA ARG A 219 5.28 -5.89 -6.70
C ARG A 219 4.32 -6.52 -5.70
N ASN A 220 4.33 -7.85 -5.54
CA ASN A 220 3.51 -8.60 -4.59
C ASN A 220 3.50 -8.02 -3.15
N VAL A 221 4.49 -7.19 -2.77
CA VAL A 221 4.43 -6.45 -1.50
C VAL A 221 3.16 -5.59 -1.33
N VAL A 222 2.63 -4.98 -2.39
CA VAL A 222 1.43 -4.12 -2.30
C VAL A 222 0.14 -4.93 -2.11
N GLU A 223 0.07 -6.11 -2.73
CA GLU A 223 -1.03 -7.05 -2.52
C GLU A 223 -1.00 -7.58 -1.08
N ARG A 224 0.20 -7.98 -0.62
CA ARG A 224 0.42 -8.44 0.75
C ARG A 224 0.06 -7.39 1.80
N ILE A 225 0.48 -6.13 1.64
CA ILE A 225 0.16 -5.10 2.64
C ILE A 225 -1.35 -4.83 2.68
N PHE A 226 -2.05 -4.88 1.55
CA PHE A 226 -3.51 -4.75 1.52
C PHE A 226 -4.21 -5.91 2.21
N GLY A 227 -3.81 -7.16 1.96
CA GLY A 227 -4.37 -8.33 2.63
C GLY A 227 -4.15 -8.27 4.15
N ILE A 228 -2.95 -7.86 4.58
CA ILE A 228 -2.64 -7.63 6.01
C ILE A 228 -3.52 -6.51 6.57
N PHE A 229 -3.64 -5.39 5.86
CA PHE A 229 -4.39 -4.23 6.30
C PHE A 229 -5.88 -4.54 6.50
N LYS A 230 -6.52 -5.20 5.52
CA LYS A 230 -7.93 -5.62 5.60
C LYS A 230 -8.17 -6.68 6.69
N SER A 231 -7.22 -7.60 6.87
CA SER A 231 -7.28 -8.60 7.93
C SER A 231 -7.11 -7.98 9.33
N ARG A 232 -6.23 -6.98 9.46
CA ARG A 232 -5.96 -6.28 10.72
C ARG A 232 -7.13 -5.43 11.18
N PHE A 233 -7.75 -4.72 10.24
CA PHE A 233 -8.86 -3.80 10.50
C PHE A 233 -10.16 -4.34 9.92
N VAL A 234 -10.81 -5.20 10.71
CA VAL A 234 -12.06 -5.91 10.34
C VAL A 234 -13.18 -4.95 9.95
N ILE A 235 -13.13 -3.68 10.40
CA ILE A 235 -14.03 -2.61 9.95
C ILE A 235 -14.09 -2.45 8.42
N PHE A 236 -13.04 -2.83 7.68
CA PHE A 236 -13.00 -2.78 6.22
C PHE A 236 -13.48 -4.06 5.53
N LYS A 237 -13.86 -5.11 6.27
CA LYS A 237 -14.47 -6.32 5.67
C LYS A 237 -15.94 -6.11 5.30
N THR A 238 -16.61 -5.15 5.91
CA THR A 238 -18.00 -4.79 5.66
C THR A 238 -18.13 -3.28 5.51
N ALA A 239 -19.14 -2.80 4.78
CA ALA A 239 -19.40 -1.38 4.63
C ALA A 239 -19.67 -0.73 6.01
N PRO A 240 -18.81 0.19 6.50
CA PRO A 240 -18.99 0.80 7.80
C PRO A 240 -20.25 1.68 7.80
N PRO A 241 -21.08 1.67 8.86
CA PRO A 241 -22.31 2.46 8.93
C PRO A 241 -22.05 3.93 9.30
N PHE A 242 -21.12 4.57 8.58
CA PHE A 242 -20.71 5.96 8.79
C PHE A 242 -20.95 6.80 7.53
N PRO A 243 -21.02 8.13 7.62
CA PRO A 243 -20.95 8.98 6.43
C PRO A 243 -19.72 8.67 5.58
N PHE A 244 -19.85 8.76 4.26
CA PHE A 244 -18.77 8.34 3.34
C PHE A 244 -17.43 9.05 3.62
N ARG A 245 -17.50 10.36 3.92
CA ARG A 245 -16.32 11.14 4.31
C ARG A 245 -15.59 10.51 5.50
N THR A 246 -16.32 10.13 6.54
CA THR A 246 -15.77 9.45 7.72
C THR A 246 -15.17 8.09 7.35
N GLN A 247 -15.80 7.33 6.43
CA GLN A 247 -15.25 6.07 5.96
C GLN A 247 -13.90 6.27 5.25
N ALA A 248 -13.75 7.30 4.41
CA ALA A 248 -12.49 7.62 3.73
C ALA A 248 -11.40 8.07 4.72
N GLU A 249 -11.78 8.88 5.72
CA GLU A 249 -10.89 9.36 6.78
C GLU A 249 -10.42 8.22 7.71
N LEU A 250 -11.28 7.23 7.98
CA LEU A 250 -10.94 6.03 8.75
C LEU A 250 -9.85 5.19 8.05
N VAL A 251 -9.84 5.12 6.72
CA VAL A 251 -8.77 4.44 5.96
C VAL A 251 -7.42 5.06 6.29
N LEU A 252 -7.31 6.40 6.24
CA LEU A 252 -6.06 7.10 6.54
C LEU A 252 -5.61 6.89 7.99
N ALA A 253 -6.54 6.99 8.95
CA ALA A 253 -6.26 6.74 10.36
C ALA A 253 -5.72 5.32 10.61
N CYS A 254 -6.38 4.30 10.05
CA CYS A 254 -5.95 2.92 10.16
C CYS A 254 -4.59 2.66 9.50
N VAL A 255 -4.27 3.35 8.40
CA VAL A 255 -2.96 3.26 7.75
C VAL A 255 -1.85 3.78 8.68
N GLY A 256 -2.10 4.90 9.37
CA GLY A 256 -1.19 5.41 10.40
C GLY A 256 -0.93 4.39 11.50
N LEU A 257 -2.01 3.79 12.03
CA LEU A 257 -1.94 2.74 13.04
C LEU A 257 -1.21 1.49 12.54
N HIS A 258 -1.43 1.07 11.29
CA HIS A 258 -0.69 -0.03 10.67
C HIS A 258 0.81 0.24 10.69
N ASN A 259 1.22 1.41 10.19
CA ASN A 259 2.63 1.77 10.14
C ASN A 259 3.26 1.87 11.53
N PHE A 260 2.52 2.37 12.53
CA PHE A 260 2.93 2.39 13.92
C PHE A 260 3.21 0.98 14.45
N LEU A 261 2.23 0.09 14.31
CA LEU A 261 2.37 -1.30 14.76
C LEU A 261 3.50 -2.02 14.02
N ARG A 262 3.72 -1.74 12.72
CA ARG A 262 4.86 -2.29 11.99
C ARG A 262 6.22 -1.82 12.51
N LYS A 263 6.32 -0.60 13.06
CA LYS A 263 7.55 -0.09 13.67
C LYS A 263 7.78 -0.68 15.07
N GLU A 264 6.75 -0.69 15.90
CA GLU A 264 6.85 -1.06 17.32
C GLU A 264 6.69 -2.57 17.59
N CYS A 265 5.94 -3.29 16.75
CA CYS A 265 5.61 -4.71 16.92
C CYS A 265 6.13 -5.54 15.74
N ARG A 266 7.45 -5.75 15.68
CA ARG A 266 8.10 -6.46 14.55
C ARG A 266 7.68 -7.93 14.37
N SER A 267 7.17 -8.57 15.42
CA SER A 267 6.70 -9.98 15.42
C SER A 267 5.24 -10.17 15.01
N ASP A 268 4.60 -9.11 14.53
CA ASP A 268 3.19 -9.10 14.16
C ASP A 268 2.97 -9.84 12.82
N GLU A 269 2.82 -11.16 12.92
CA GLU A 269 2.56 -12.06 11.80
C GLU A 269 1.07 -12.06 11.43
N PHE A 270 0.80 -11.83 10.14
CA PHE A 270 -0.54 -11.95 9.58
C PHE A 270 -0.53 -13.04 8.50
N PRO A 271 -1.51 -13.96 8.52
CA PRO A 271 -1.68 -14.87 7.41
C PRO A 271 -1.95 -14.08 6.13
N VAL A 272 -1.34 -14.51 5.03
CA VAL A 272 -1.65 -13.99 3.69
C VAL A 272 -3.06 -14.49 3.35
N ASP A 273 -3.98 -13.59 3.04
CA ASP A 273 -5.34 -13.96 2.62
C ASP A 273 -5.30 -14.43 1.17
N PRO A 274 -5.64 -15.71 0.86
CA PRO A 274 -5.63 -16.23 -0.50
C PRO A 274 -6.71 -15.57 -1.40
N GLU A 275 -7.69 -14.86 -0.85
CA GLU A 275 -8.76 -14.21 -1.65
C GLU A 275 -8.26 -13.00 -2.47
N ASP A 276 -7.17 -12.35 -2.07
CA ASP A 276 -6.58 -11.23 -2.83
C ASP A 276 -5.78 -11.70 -4.07
N GLU A 277 -5.52 -13.02 -4.24
CA GLU A 277 -4.83 -13.58 -5.44
C GLU A 277 -5.75 -13.65 -6.68
N ILE A 278 -7.07 -13.54 -6.52
CA ILE A 278 -8.05 -13.66 -7.61
C ILE A 278 -8.54 -12.27 -8.04
N ARG A 279 -7.65 -11.46 -8.61
CA ARG A 279 -8.09 -10.27 -9.36
C ARG A 279 -7.43 -10.26 -10.73
N SER A 280 -8.04 -10.98 -11.68
CA SER A 280 -7.78 -10.75 -13.09
C SER A 280 -8.33 -9.37 -13.45
N PHE A 281 -7.44 -8.47 -13.87
CA PHE A 281 -7.82 -7.19 -14.46
C PHE A 281 -7.71 -7.30 -15.98
N GLU A 282 -8.84 -7.44 -16.66
CA GLU A 282 -8.90 -7.08 -18.09
C GLU A 282 -8.86 -5.55 -18.18
N ALA A 283 -7.80 -5.04 -18.79
CA ALA A 283 -7.60 -3.60 -18.98
C ALA A 283 -8.45 -3.11 -20.15
N GLU A 284 -9.43 -2.25 -19.89
CA GLU A 284 -10.09 -1.46 -20.93
C GLU A 284 -9.30 -0.17 -21.17
N ASP A 285 -8.85 0.01 -22.41
CA ASP A 285 -8.04 1.15 -22.88
C ASP A 285 -8.95 2.36 -23.18
N VAL A 286 -8.82 3.42 -22.40
CA VAL A 286 -9.16 4.78 -22.85
C VAL A 286 -8.19 5.78 -22.20
N GLU A 287 -7.22 6.31 -22.96
CA GLU A 287 -6.42 7.46 -22.55
C GLU A 287 -6.46 8.57 -23.61
N GLN A 288 -6.71 9.80 -23.14
CA GLN A 288 -6.80 11.02 -23.94
C GLN A 288 -5.40 11.69 -24.06
N TYR A 289 -5.04 12.10 -25.28
CA TYR A 289 -3.66 12.37 -25.71
C TYR A 289 -3.20 13.84 -25.58
N PHE A 290 -1.93 14.04 -25.19
CA PHE A 290 -1.14 15.26 -25.44
C PHE A 290 0.27 14.89 -25.94
N ALA A 291 0.77 15.58 -26.96
CA ALA A 291 1.99 15.24 -27.71
C ALA A 291 3.30 15.20 -26.88
N SER A 292 3.40 15.95 -25.77
CA SER A 292 4.60 15.93 -24.89
C SER A 292 4.71 14.65 -24.06
N GLN A 293 3.62 13.89 -23.90
CA GLN A 293 3.64 12.63 -23.15
C GLN A 293 4.17 11.45 -23.98
N GLU A 294 4.09 11.50 -25.30
CA GLU A 294 4.49 10.38 -26.16
C GLU A 294 5.99 10.13 -26.10
N GLN A 295 6.81 11.19 -26.16
CA GLN A 295 8.26 11.09 -25.99
C GLN A 295 8.62 10.54 -24.60
N GLN A 296 7.92 10.96 -23.55
CA GLN A 296 8.16 10.45 -22.20
C GLN A 296 7.83 8.97 -22.08
N ARG A 297 6.76 8.51 -22.73
CA ARG A 297 6.37 7.09 -22.81
C ARG A 297 7.41 6.27 -23.57
N ALA A 298 7.86 6.74 -24.74
CA ALA A 298 8.91 6.09 -25.52
C ALA A 298 10.20 5.94 -24.70
N ASN A 299 10.60 7.01 -23.99
CA ASN A 299 11.78 7.00 -23.12
C ASN A 299 11.63 6.06 -21.92
N ALA A 300 10.43 5.88 -21.37
CA ALA A 300 10.15 4.94 -20.29
C ALA A 300 10.12 3.49 -20.77
N ASN A 301 9.60 3.25 -21.98
CA ASN A 301 9.59 1.93 -22.61
C ASN A 301 11.00 1.47 -22.93
N ALA A 302 11.81 2.29 -23.59
CA ALA A 302 13.21 1.98 -23.89
C ALA A 302 14.04 1.72 -22.61
N TRP A 303 13.74 2.45 -21.54
CA TRP A 303 14.36 2.20 -20.23
C TRP A 303 13.99 0.83 -19.67
N ARG A 304 12.71 0.44 -19.70
CA ARG A 304 12.26 -0.89 -19.31
C ARG A 304 12.89 -1.99 -20.16
N ASP A 305 12.97 -1.78 -21.48
CA ASP A 305 13.61 -2.71 -22.41
C ASP A 305 15.09 -2.92 -22.09
N THR A 306 15.78 -1.85 -21.71
CA THR A 306 17.19 -1.90 -21.27
C THR A 306 17.32 -2.72 -19.98
N ILE A 307 16.45 -2.50 -19.00
CA ILE A 307 16.44 -3.30 -17.76
C ILE A 307 16.25 -4.78 -18.08
N ALA A 308 15.24 -5.11 -18.88
CA ALA A 308 14.92 -6.48 -19.26
C ALA A 308 16.07 -7.17 -20.02
N SER A 309 16.70 -6.46 -20.95
CA SER A 309 17.81 -6.99 -21.74
C SER A 309 19.06 -7.25 -20.89
N ASN A 310 19.45 -6.30 -20.03
CA ASN A 310 20.59 -6.48 -19.12
C ASN A 310 20.36 -7.66 -18.19
N MET A 311 19.17 -7.73 -17.61
CA MET A 311 18.75 -8.81 -16.72
C MET A 311 18.77 -10.19 -17.38
N TRP A 312 18.39 -10.26 -18.65
CA TRP A 312 18.44 -11.49 -19.44
C TRP A 312 19.87 -11.91 -19.75
N ASN A 313 20.70 -10.98 -20.22
CA ASN A 313 22.11 -11.27 -20.54
C ASN A 313 22.87 -11.77 -19.31
N ASP A 314 22.69 -11.13 -18.15
CA ASP A 314 23.33 -11.54 -16.90
C ASP A 314 22.78 -12.87 -16.36
N ALA A 315 21.57 -13.29 -16.76
CA ALA A 315 21.01 -14.59 -16.37
C ALA A 315 21.45 -15.74 -17.29
N MET A 316 21.92 -15.42 -18.49
CA MET A 316 22.41 -16.41 -19.48
C MET A 316 23.93 -16.62 -19.40
N ASN A 317 24.66 -15.72 -18.74
CA ASN A 317 26.10 -15.79 -18.50
C ASN A 317 26.40 -16.38 -17.13
#